data_AF-A0A512IE92-F1
#
_entry.id   AF-A0A512IE92-F1
#
_cell.length_a   1.000
_cell.length_b   1.000
_cell.length_c   1.000
_cell.angle_alpha   90.00
_cell.angle_beta   90.00
_cell.angle_gamma   90.00
#
_symmetry.space_group_name_H-M   'P 1'
#
loop_
_entity.id
_entity.type
_entity.pdbx_description
1 polymer ?
#
loop_
_entity_poly.entity_id
_entity_poly.type
_entity_poly.pdbx_seq_one_letter_code
_entity_poly.pdbx_strand_id
1 'polypeptide(L)'
;MKAVWTLVVIFLPFLGTLIYLVVRPAGATEQERQAIDTASRQFVARYAPTDNAQQLALLTDLRDRGALTAQEFEAEKARVLAQAAPGRAPAEPAL
;
A
#
# COMPACT_ATOMS: atom_id res chain seq x y z
N MET A 1 4.81 16.09 -41.66
CA MET A 1 5.30 14.72 -41.97
C MET A 1 6.44 14.28 -41.05
N LYS A 2 7.52 15.07 -40.88
CA LYS A 2 8.60 14.76 -39.93
C LYS A 2 8.16 14.68 -38.46
N ALA A 3 7.24 15.54 -38.02
CA ALA A 3 6.73 15.54 -36.64
C ALA A 3 5.97 14.25 -36.27
N VAL A 4 5.21 13.69 -37.21
CA VAL A 4 4.49 12.42 -37.02
C VAL A 4 5.48 11.27 -36.89
N TRP A 5 6.55 11.27 -37.69
CA TRP A 5 7.61 10.28 -37.59
C TRP A 5 8.30 10.31 -36.23
N THR A 6 8.64 11.51 -35.73
CA THR A 6 9.21 11.68 -34.39
C THR A 6 8.25 11.22 -33.29
N LEU A 7 6.96 11.54 -33.41
CA LEU A 7 5.95 11.07 -32.47
C LEU A 7 5.88 9.55 -32.44
N VAL A 8 5.89 8.90 -33.60
CA VAL A 8 5.89 7.44 -33.71
C VAL A 8 7.15 6.84 -33.06
N VAL A 9 8.34 7.37 -33.36
CA VAL A 9 9.60 6.87 -32.77
C VAL A 9 9.63 7.04 -31.24
N ILE A 10 9.01 8.10 -30.72
CA ILE A 10 8.92 8.33 -29.27
C ILE A 10 7.86 7.44 -28.64
N PHE A 11 6.66 7.31 -29.22
CA PHE A 11 5.54 6.56 -28.63
C PHE A 11 5.67 5.04 -28.77
N LEU A 12 6.31 4.56 -29.83
CA LEU A 12 6.49 3.13 -30.10
C LEU A 12 7.18 2.36 -28.95
N PRO A 13 8.28 2.83 -28.33
CA PRO A 13 8.86 2.13 -27.18
C PRO A 13 7.90 2.11 -25.98
N PHE A 14 7.16 3.20 -25.70
CA PHE A 14 6.19 3.21 -24.60
C PHE A 14 5.04 2.24 -24.85
N LEU A 15 4.49 2.22 -26.06
CA LEU A 15 3.39 1.34 -26.41
C LEU A 15 3.84 -0.13 -26.43
N GLY A 16 5.05 -0.40 -26.92
CA GLY A 16 5.67 -1.72 -26.84
C GLY A 16 5.90 -2.18 -25.41
N THR A 17 6.38 -1.31 -24.53
CA THR A 17 6.50 -1.59 -23.09
C THR A 17 5.14 -1.84 -22.45
N LEU A 18 4.12 -1.02 -22.75
CA LEU A 18 2.77 -1.19 -22.21
C LEU A 18 2.16 -2.54 -22.62
N ILE A 19 2.23 -2.86 -23.91
CA ILE A 19 1.78 -4.16 -24.44
C ILE A 19 2.59 -5.29 -23.81
N TYR A 20 3.92 -5.13 -23.69
CA TYR A 20 4.78 -6.10 -23.04
C TYR A 20 4.39 -6.34 -21.58
N LEU A 21 4.01 -5.31 -20.82
CA LEU A 21 3.53 -5.45 -19.44
C LEU A 21 2.18 -6.18 -19.35
N VAL A 22 1.30 -6.03 -20.34
CA VAL A 22 0.00 -6.73 -20.39
C VAL A 22 0.17 -8.18 -20.85
N VAL A 23 1.01 -8.41 -21.86
CA VAL A 23 1.28 -9.73 -22.44
C VAL A 23 2.25 -10.53 -21.58
N ARG A 24 3.10 -9.88 -20.78
CA ARG A 24 3.90 -10.54 -19.73
C ARG A 24 2.94 -10.82 -18.59
N PRO A 25 2.40 -12.05 -18.45
CA PRO A 25 1.81 -12.42 -17.19
C PRO A 25 2.90 -12.18 -16.14
N ALA A 26 2.56 -11.43 -15.09
CA ALA A 26 3.38 -11.34 -13.90
C ALA A 26 3.43 -12.76 -13.30
N GLY A 27 4.34 -13.56 -13.85
CA GLY A 27 4.67 -14.90 -13.41
C GLY A 27 5.46 -14.81 -12.13
N ALA A 28 4.86 -14.23 -11.09
CA ALA A 28 5.25 -14.58 -9.74
C ALA A 28 4.79 -16.03 -9.57
N THR A 29 5.71 -16.95 -9.81
CA THR A 29 5.58 -18.37 -9.50
C THR A 29 5.00 -18.51 -8.08
N GLU A 30 4.21 -19.54 -7.80
CA GLU A 30 3.62 -19.77 -6.47
C GLU A 30 4.65 -19.57 -5.34
N GLN A 31 5.88 -20.02 -5.58
CA GLN A 31 7.04 -19.88 -4.70
C GLN A 31 7.51 -18.42 -4.51
N GLU A 32 7.51 -17.63 -5.57
CA GLU A 32 7.93 -16.22 -5.52
C GLU A 32 6.87 -15.36 -4.83
N ARG A 33 5.59 -15.68 -5.01
CA ARG A 33 4.50 -15.07 -4.22
C ARG A 33 4.64 -15.40 -2.74
N GLN A 34 4.90 -16.66 -2.40
CA GLN A 34 5.10 -17.09 -1.01
C GLN A 34 6.33 -16.43 -0.38
N ALA A 35 7.44 -16.27 -1.12
CA ALA A 35 8.65 -15.60 -0.65
C ALA A 35 8.44 -14.10 -0.42
N ILE A 36 7.72 -13.42 -1.33
CA ILE A 36 7.36 -12.00 -1.17
C ILE A 36 6.43 -11.80 0.02
N ASP A 37 5.47 -12.71 0.23
CA ASP A 37 4.52 -12.65 1.33
C ASP A 37 5.20 -12.92 2.68
N THR A 38 6.06 -13.94 2.78
CA THR A 38 6.85 -14.19 4.01
C THR A 38 7.82 -13.06 4.32
N ALA A 39 8.50 -12.50 3.31
CA ALA A 39 9.35 -11.34 3.49
C ALA A 39 8.52 -10.13 3.98
N SER A 40 7.38 -9.85 3.35
CA SER A 40 6.49 -8.75 3.73
C SER A 40 5.98 -8.91 5.17
N ARG A 41 5.58 -10.12 5.59
CA ARG A 41 5.16 -10.39 6.97
C ARG A 41 6.27 -10.19 7.99
N GLN A 42 7.51 -10.57 7.67
CA GLN A 42 8.65 -10.36 8.57
C GLN A 42 9.04 -8.88 8.67
N PHE A 43 8.98 -8.13 7.56
CA PHE A 43 9.19 -6.68 7.58
C PHE A 43 8.08 -5.97 8.37
N VAL A 44 6.82 -6.34 8.14
CA VAL A 44 5.70 -5.80 8.91
C VAL A 44 5.81 -6.19 10.38
N ALA A 45 6.17 -7.41 10.75
CA ALA A 45 6.34 -7.76 12.18
C ALA A 45 7.49 -7.02 12.87
N ARG A 46 8.55 -6.65 12.11
CA ARG A 46 9.74 -5.99 12.66
C ARG A 46 9.61 -4.47 12.72
N TYR A 47 8.80 -3.88 11.86
CA TYR A 47 8.62 -2.42 11.75
C TYR A 47 7.18 -1.94 11.98
N ALA A 48 6.20 -2.85 12.12
CA ALA A 48 4.90 -2.48 12.65
C ALA A 48 5.12 -2.05 14.10
N PRO A 49 4.74 -0.82 14.46
CA PRO A 49 4.79 -0.40 15.84
C PRO A 49 3.89 -1.36 16.62
N THR A 50 4.51 -2.16 17.49
CA THR A 50 3.79 -3.09 18.38
C THR A 50 2.91 -2.32 19.38
N ASP A 51 3.09 -1.00 19.45
CA ASP A 51 2.41 -0.12 20.37
C ASP A 51 1.59 0.93 19.59
N ASN A 52 0.27 0.91 19.81
CA ASN A 52 -0.67 1.89 19.27
C ASN A 52 -0.29 3.33 19.66
N ALA A 53 0.40 3.51 20.80
CA ALA A 53 0.92 4.81 21.22
C ALA A 53 1.99 5.37 20.25
N GLN A 54 2.86 4.51 19.70
CA GLN A 54 3.87 4.93 18.72
C GLN A 54 3.24 5.29 17.37
N GLN A 55 2.20 4.58 16.94
CA GLN A 55 1.43 4.94 15.74
C GLN A 55 0.74 6.30 15.89
N LEU A 56 0.13 6.58 17.04
CA LEU A 56 -0.49 7.88 17.33
C LEU A 56 0.54 9.03 17.34
N ALA A 57 1.73 8.78 17.88
CA ALA A 57 2.82 9.77 17.87
C ALA A 57 3.29 10.09 16.45
N LEU A 58 3.46 9.07 15.59
CA LEU A 58 3.83 9.25 14.18
C LEU A 58 2.74 9.99 13.38
N LEU A 59 1.47 9.65 13.60
CA LEU A 59 0.32 10.34 12.99
C LEU A 59 0.29 11.83 13.36
N THR A 60 0.64 12.15 14.61
CA THR A 60 0.69 13.54 15.11
C THR A 60 1.85 14.30 14.45
N ASP A 61 3.03 13.69 14.37
CA ASP A 61 4.19 14.28 13.67
C ASP A 61 3.91 14.53 12.18
N LEU A 62 3.24 13.61 11.49
CA LEU A 62 2.85 13.78 10.08
C LEU A 62 1.84 14.92 9.88
N ARG A 63 0.88 15.07 10.80
CA ARG A 63 -0.06 16.18 10.80
C ARG A 63 0.66 17.51 11.06
N ASP A 64 1.55 17.56 12.03
CA ASP A 64 2.28 18.79 12.40
C ASP A 64 3.26 19.22 11.30
N ARG A 65 3.77 18.27 10.49
CA ARG A 65 4.52 18.54 9.25
C ARG A 65 3.65 18.95 8.06
N GLY A 66 2.32 18.94 8.20
CA GLY A 66 1.37 19.27 7.16
C GLY A 66 1.20 18.19 6.08
N ALA A 67 1.71 16.98 6.31
CA ALA A 67 1.52 15.85 5.39
C ALA A 67 0.13 15.20 5.54
N LEU A 68 -0.60 15.53 6.62
CA LEU A 68 -1.93 15.01 6.92
C LEU A 68 -2.87 16.16 7.31
N THR A 69 -4.06 16.20 6.72
CA THR A 69 -5.11 17.15 7.13
C THR A 69 -5.75 16.73 8.45
N ALA A 70 -6.40 17.68 9.15
CA ALA A 70 -7.07 17.40 10.42
C ALA A 70 -8.15 16.31 10.30
N GLN A 71 -8.83 16.25 9.16
CA GLN A 71 -9.87 15.26 8.88
C GLN A 71 -9.29 13.85 8.67
N GLU A 72 -8.18 13.75 7.93
CA GLU A 72 -7.48 12.48 7.70
C GLU A 72 -6.83 11.96 8.99
N PHE A 73 -6.29 12.87 9.82
CA PHE A 73 -5.73 12.52 11.12
C PHE A 73 -6.77 11.90 12.06
N GLU A 74 -7.95 12.51 12.21
CA GLU A 74 -8.99 11.97 13.10
C GLU A 74 -9.53 10.62 12.60
N ALA A 75 -9.64 10.43 11.28
CA ALA A 75 -10.06 9.15 10.70
C ALA A 75 -9.04 8.03 10.99
N GLU A 76 -7.75 8.27 10.80
CA GLU A 76 -6.72 7.26 11.03
C GLU A 76 -6.47 7.00 12.52
N LYS A 77 -6.53 8.04 13.36
CA LYS A 77 -6.48 7.92 14.83
C LYS A 77 -7.62 7.05 15.37
N ALA A 78 -8.85 7.24 14.87
CA ALA A 78 -9.99 6.41 15.27
C ALA A 78 -9.79 4.94 14.88
N ARG A 79 -9.19 4.69 13.72
CA ARG A 79 -8.86 3.34 13.25
C ARG A 79 -7.78 2.68 14.10
N VAL A 80 -6.71 3.39 14.44
CA VAL A 80 -5.65 2.90 15.33
C VAL A 80 -6.22 2.60 16.72
N LEU A 81 -7.04 3.49 17.28
CA LEU A 81 -7.70 3.26 18.58
C LEU A 81 -8.68 2.07 18.55
N ALA A 82 -9.35 1.83 17.44
CA ALA A 82 -10.23 0.66 17.28
C ALA A 82 -9.45 -0.66 17.18
N GLN A 83 -8.24 -0.65 16.60
CA GLN A 83 -7.33 -1.80 16.55
C GLN A 83 -6.62 -2.02 17.89
N ALA A 84 -6.43 -0.94 18.67
CA ALA A 84 -5.83 -0.97 19.99
C ALA A 84 -6.70 -1.64 21.07
N ALA A 85 -8.01 -1.76 20.83
CA ALA A 85 -8.92 -2.47 21.72
C ALA A 85 -8.89 -3.98 21.42
N PRO A 86 -8.15 -4.81 22.18
CA PRO A 86 -8.12 -6.24 21.92
C PRO A 86 -9.42 -6.83 22.48
N GLY A 87 -10.38 -7.17 21.60
CA GLY A 87 -11.54 -7.97 22.02
C GLY A 87 -12.91 -7.66 21.41
N ARG A 88 -13.03 -7.12 20.19
CA ARG A 88 -14.29 -7.31 19.43
C ARG A 88 -14.14 -8.50 18.49
N ALA A 89 -14.48 -9.68 19.01
CA ALA A 89 -14.85 -10.81 18.16
C ALA A 89 -15.88 -10.33 17.12
N PRO A 90 -15.79 -10.76 15.85
CA PRO A 90 -16.84 -10.47 14.87
C PRO A 90 -18.17 -10.91 15.47
N ALA A 91 -19.17 -10.03 15.44
CA ALA A 91 -20.52 -10.34 15.87
C ALA A 91 -20.98 -11.60 15.14
N GLU A 92 -21.06 -12.72 15.85
CA GLU A 92 -21.75 -13.93 15.43
C GLU A 92 -23.20 -13.53 15.11
N PRO A 93 -23.68 -13.69 13.87
CA PRO A 93 -25.09 -13.52 13.58
C PRO A 93 -25.85 -14.62 14.31
N ALA A 94 -26.73 -14.21 15.23
CA ALA A 94 -27.61 -15.07 15.98
C ALA A 94 -28.38 -16.06 15.09
N LEU A 95 -28.22 -17.36 15.35
CA LEU A 95 -29.18 -18.42 15.09
C LEU A 95 -29.06 -19.51 16.17
#